data_AF-A0A424P847-F1
#
_entry.id   AF-A0A424P847-F1
#
_cell.length_a   1.000
_cell.length_b   1.000
_cell.length_c   1.000
_cell.angle_alpha   90.00
_cell.angle_beta   90.00
_cell.angle_gamma   90.00
#
_symmetry.space_group_name_H-M   'P 1'
#
loop_
_entity.id
_entity.type
_entity.pdbx_description
1 polymer ?
#
loop_
_entity_poly.entity_id
_entity_poly.type
_entity_poly.pdbx_seq_one_letter_code
_entity_poly.pdbx_strand_id
1 'polypeptide(L)' 'MNTVNNLIFDLDGTLWDARHTVLKTWNEVFLKFGFDEVTPEELTLHTGLEQHEIIMNLLNTNYENA' A
#
# COMPACT_ATOMS: atom_id res chain seq x y z
N MET A 1 28.71 -18.56 20.29
CA MET A 1 28.22 -17.42 19.48
C MET A 1 27.12 -17.94 18.59
N ASN A 2 25.93 -17.33 18.63
CA ASN A 2 24.88 -17.66 17.65
C ASN A 2 25.23 -17.01 16.31
N THR A 3 25.35 -17.84 15.28
CA THR A 3 25.57 -17.40 13.90
C THR A 3 24.21 -17.30 13.22
N VAL A 4 23.93 -16.18 12.56
CA VAL A 4 22.75 -16.06 11.70
C VAL A 4 23.04 -16.83 10.41
N ASN A 5 22.23 -17.85 10.11
CA ASN A 5 22.45 -18.68 8.92
C ASN A 5 21.68 -18.18 7.69
N ASN A 6 20.55 -17.51 7.89
CA ASN A 6 19.70 -17.04 6.81
C ASN A 6 19.08 -15.69 7.18
N LEU A 7 18.88 -14.85 6.17
CA LEU A 7 18.19 -13.57 6.28
C LEU A 7 17.26 -13.42 5.08
N ILE A 8 15.99 -13.16 5.34
CA ILE A 8 14.98 -12.89 4.31
C ILE A 8 14.66 -11.41 4.37
N PHE A 9 14.63 -10.77 3.21
CA PHE A 9 14.25 -9.38 3.06
C PHE A 9 12.92 -9.31 2.33
N ASP A 10 12.06 -8.45 2.85
CA ASP A 10 10.91 -7.97 2.09
C ASP A 10 11.38 -7.07 0.94
N LEU A 11 10.51 -6.83 -0.05
CA LEU A 11 10.80 -6.01 -1.21
C LEU A 11 10.40 -4.55 -0.96
N ASP A 12 9.10 -4.31 -0.82
CA ASP A 12 8.53 -2.97 -0.81
C ASP A 12 8.83 -2.27 0.53
N GLY A 13 9.46 -1.09 0.47
CA GLY A 13 9.88 -0.36 1.66
C GLY A 13 11.10 -0.94 2.38
N THR A 14 11.61 -2.10 1.97
CA THR A 14 12.84 -2.72 2.51
C THR A 14 14.00 -2.66 1.51
N LEU A 15 13.84 -3.26 0.32
CA LEU A 15 14.85 -3.22 -0.74
C LEU A 15 14.53 -2.18 -1.82
N TRP A 16 13.27 -1.75 -1.93
CA TRP A 16 12.81 -0.84 -2.96
C TRP A 16 11.84 0.21 -2.41
N ASP A 17 12.10 1.49 -2.71
CA ASP A 17 11.10 2.56 -2.51
C ASP A 17 10.04 2.50 -3.63
N ALA A 18 9.05 1.65 -3.43
CA ALA A 18 7.97 1.39 -4.37
C ALA A 18 6.84 2.44 -4.33
N ARG A 19 6.87 3.37 -3.37
CA ARG A 19 5.72 4.24 -3.01
C ARG A 19 5.12 4.97 -4.21
N HIS A 20 5.96 5.58 -5.04
CA HIS A 20 5.49 6.33 -6.21
C HIS A 20 4.82 5.43 -7.26
N THR A 21 5.41 4.27 -7.55
CA THR A 21 4.89 3.33 -8.55
C THR A 21 3.58 2.69 -8.09
N VAL A 22 3.53 2.29 -6.82
CA VAL A 22 2.35 1.71 -6.21
C VAL A 22 1.22 2.74 -6.17
N LEU A 23 1.48 3.96 -5.69
CA LEU A 23 0.50 5.06 -5.69
C LEU A 23 -0.10 5.33 -7.06
N LYS A 24 0.74 5.49 -8.08
CA LYS A 24 0.29 5.73 -9.44
C LYS A 24 -0.67 4.62 -9.92
N THR A 25 -0.30 3.36 -9.66
CA THR A 25 -1.10 2.20 -10.10
C THR A 25 -2.45 2.15 -9.38
N TRP A 26 -2.48 2.42 -8.06
CA TRP A 26 -3.72 2.48 -7.30
C TRP A 26 -4.66 3.57 -7.79
N ASN A 27 -4.16 4.79 -7.98
CA ASN A 27 -4.97 5.91 -8.47
C ASN A 27 -5.51 5.67 -9.89
N GLU A 28 -4.71 5.08 -10.78
CA GLU A 28 -5.17 4.67 -12.12
C GLU A 28 -6.35 3.68 -12.04
N VAL A 29 -6.32 2.74 -11.10
CA VAL A 29 -7.40 1.77 -10.89
C VAL A 29 -8.61 2.43 -10.23
N PHE A 30 -8.42 3.23 -9.19
CA PHE A 30 -9.52 3.90 -8.48
C PHE A 30 -10.34 4.80 -9.40
N LEU A 31 -9.66 5.63 -10.20
CA LEU A 31 -10.32 6.46 -11.21
C LEU A 31 -11.11 5.63 -12.22
N LYS A 32 -10.58 4.48 -12.65
CA LYS A 32 -11.26 3.57 -13.59
C LYS A 32 -12.57 2.99 -13.02
N PHE A 33 -12.66 2.84 -11.69
CA PHE A 33 -13.85 2.31 -11.02
C PHE A 33 -14.73 3.38 -10.36
N GLY A 34 -14.40 4.67 -10.53
CA GLY A 34 -15.20 5.79 -10.02
C GLY A 34 -14.97 6.13 -8.55
N PHE A 35 -13.81 5.76 -8.00
CA PHE A 35 -13.37 6.17 -6.67
C PHE A 35 -12.44 7.40 -6.76
N ASP A 36 -12.36 8.14 -5.66
CA ASP A 36 -11.42 9.24 -5.51
C ASP A 36 -9.97 8.73 -5.44
N GLU A 37 -9.03 9.55 -5.89
CA GLU A 37 -7.60 9.28 -5.74
C GLU A 37 -7.19 9.31 -4.27
N VAL A 38 -6.17 8.52 -3.92
CA VAL A 38 -5.57 8.54 -2.59
C VAL A 38 -4.25 9.30 -2.61
N THR A 39 -3.91 9.88 -1.47
CA THR A 39 -2.65 10.56 -1.24
C THR A 39 -1.51 9.56 -0.96
N PRO A 40 -0.24 9.96 -1.17
CA PRO A 40 0.91 9.15 -0.75
C PRO A 40 0.86 8.77 0.73
N GLU A 41 0.42 9.70 1.59
CA GLU A 41 0.33 9.51 3.04
C GLU A 41 -0.69 8.43 3.41
N GLU A 42 -1.90 8.48 2.83
CA GLU A 42 -2.95 7.49 3.06
C GLU A 42 -2.50 6.08 2.62
N LEU A 43 -1.82 5.97 1.48
CA LEU A 43 -1.35 4.68 0.98
C LEU A 43 -0.17 4.13 1.79
N THR A 44 0.73 4.99 2.25
CA THR A 44 1.92 4.60 3.03
C THR A 44 1.55 4.02 4.41
N LEU A 45 0.40 4.40 4.96
CA LEU A 45 -0.12 3.80 6.21
C LEU A 45 -0.50 2.32 6.05
N HIS A 46 -0.58 1.83 4.82
CA HIS A 46 -1.02 0.48 4.49
C HIS A 46 0.05 -0.38 3.80
N THR A 47 1.30 0.11 3.71
CA THR A 47 2.42 -0.65 3.13
C THR A 47 2.67 -1.95 3.91
N GLY A 48 2.90 -3.05 3.19
CA GLY A 48 3.14 -4.38 3.78
C GLY A 48 1.89 -5.17 4.17
N LEU A 49 0.69 -4.60 3.99
CA LEU A 49 -0.58 -5.32 4.14
C LEU A 49 -0.93 -6.09 2.86
N GLU A 50 -1.78 -7.10 3.00
CA GLU A 50 -2.36 -7.78 1.86
C GLU A 50 -3.32 -6.84 1.09
N GLN A 51 -3.34 -6.93 -0.24
CA GLN A 51 -4.08 -5.98 -1.10
C GLN A 51 -5.57 -5.85 -0.74
N HIS A 52 -6.21 -6.93 -0.32
CA HIS A 52 -7.61 -6.92 0.09
C HIS A 52 -7.84 -6.11 1.38
N GLU A 53 -6.89 -6.13 2.32
CA GLU A 53 -6.95 -5.32 3.54
C GLU A 53 -6.78 -3.83 3.21
N ILE A 54 -5.88 -3.51 2.27
CA ILE A 54 -5.68 -2.14 1.78
C ILE A 54 -6.98 -1.59 1.19
N ILE A 55 -7.66 -2.36 0.33
CA ILE A 55 -8.94 -1.96 -0.28
C ILE A 55 -10.00 -1.73 0.80
N MET A 56 -10.15 -2.67 1.74
CA MET A 56 -11.14 -2.56 2.80
C MET A 56 -10.91 -1.32 3.67
N ASN A 57 -9.65 -1.01 4.00
CA ASN A 57 -9.32 0.16 4.81
C ASN A 57 -9.56 1.46 4.02
N LEU A 58 -9.06 1.58 2.79
CA LEU A 58 -9.20 2.81 2.00
C LEU A 58 -10.66 3.10 1.65
N LEU A 59 -11.42 2.09 1.25
CA LEU A 59 -12.83 2.28 0.88
C LEU A 59 -13.72 2.51 2.11
N ASN A 60 -13.53 1.80 3.22
CA ASN A 60 -14.32 2.05 4.43
C ASN A 60 -14.07 3.46 4.99
N THR A 61 -12.83 3.95 4.92
CA THR A 61 -12.49 5.31 5.36
C THR A 61 -13.18 6.37 4.50
N ASN A 62 -13.40 6.11 3.21
CA ASN A 62 -14.13 7.01 2.32
C ASN A 62 -15.65 6.98 2.58
N TYR A 63 -16.21 5.85 3.03
CA TYR A 63 -17.63 5.77 3.39
C TYR A 63 -17.98 6.51 4.68
N GLU A 64 -17.10 6.55 5.68
CA GLU A 64 -17.36 7.28 6.94
C GLU A 64 -17.24 8.80 6.80
N ASN A 65 -16.54 9.29 5.77
CA ASN A 65 -16.31 10.71 5.51
C ASN A 65 -17.25 11.31 4.42
N ALA A 66 -18.18 10.52 3.87
CA ALA A 66 -19.12 10.91 2.82
C ALA A 66 -20.53 11.27 3.33
#